data_AF-A0A315TGB5-F1
#
_entry.id   AF-A0A315TGB5-F1
#
_cell.length_a   1.000
_cell.length_b   1.000
_cell.length_c   1.000
_cell.angle_alpha   90.00
_cell.angle_beta   90.00
_cell.angle_gamma   90.00
#
_symmetry.space_group_name_H-M   'P 1'
#
loop_
_entity.id
_entity.type
_entity.pdbx_description
1 polymer ?
#
loop_
_entity_poly.entity_id
_entity_poly.type
_entity_poly.pdbx_seq_one_letter_code
_entity_poly.pdbx_strand_id
1 'polypeptide(L)'
;MSGYIYNSRDTFLARCWWQGAGHRIQSQAWGDSKRHLAAIWIETGSRGNQGHYDEYLMSEEGGVLEKRPDPIDFLSPDQQYFDLFWFGAYTKGNVRPGERRYYEIRPVNRLWAVANWAVDCTSFSGYVGMWKTQEEQGAPRKPEGARLWTIEGLAAELQPGTRQFNLQFVTPTGKKIRRHQRYSDRFFNTDKGEDGFVALEELSIPHQIGEI
;
A
#
# COMPACT_ATOMS: atom_id res chain seq x y z
N MET A 1 -8.55 -27.54 1.22
CA MET A 1 -7.97 -26.35 1.88
C MET A 1 -8.97 -25.21 1.75
N SER A 2 -9.32 -24.52 2.84
CA SER A 2 -10.25 -23.39 2.78
C SER A 2 -9.56 -22.17 2.16
N GLY A 3 -10.15 -21.60 1.11
CA GLY A 3 -9.65 -20.38 0.47
C GLY A 3 -9.86 -19.13 1.32
N TYR A 4 -9.51 -17.99 0.75
CA TYR A 4 -9.77 -16.68 1.30
C TYR A 4 -11.06 -16.11 0.71
N ILE A 5 -11.96 -15.67 1.58
CA ILE A 5 -13.26 -15.10 1.22
C ILE A 5 -13.16 -13.58 1.35
N TYR A 6 -13.55 -12.90 0.29
CA TYR A 6 -13.60 -11.44 0.24
C TYR A 6 -14.66 -10.88 1.19
N ASN A 7 -14.33 -9.77 1.85
CA ASN A 7 -15.21 -9.06 2.76
C ASN A 7 -15.28 -7.59 2.36
N SER A 8 -16.34 -7.21 1.63
CA SER A 8 -16.56 -5.84 1.18
C SER A 8 -16.75 -4.83 2.31
N ARG A 9 -17.18 -5.25 3.51
CA ARG A 9 -17.44 -4.34 4.64
C ARG A 9 -16.18 -3.73 5.22
N ASP A 10 -15.08 -4.49 5.19
CA ASP A 10 -13.80 -4.09 5.76
C ASP A 10 -12.80 -3.67 4.67
N THR A 11 -13.26 -3.56 3.43
CA THR A 11 -12.48 -3.07 2.29
C THR A 11 -12.50 -1.55 2.28
N PHE A 12 -11.35 -0.92 2.14
CA PHE A 12 -11.23 0.53 2.20
C PHE A 12 -10.23 1.09 1.19
N LEU A 13 -10.33 2.40 0.94
CA LEU A 13 -9.36 3.19 0.19
C LEU A 13 -8.52 4.01 1.16
N ALA A 14 -7.22 4.09 0.96
CA ALA A 14 -6.35 4.88 1.83
C ALA A 14 -5.13 5.48 1.14
N ARG A 15 -4.61 6.55 1.74
CA ARG A 15 -3.24 7.06 1.53
C ARG A 15 -2.31 6.49 2.59
N CYS A 16 -1.05 6.29 2.22
CA CYS A 16 -0.06 5.74 3.11
C CYS A 16 1.18 6.64 3.17
N TRP A 17 1.82 6.69 4.34
CA TRP A 17 3.08 7.37 4.57
C TRP A 17 4.05 6.48 5.34
N TRP A 18 5.32 6.50 4.96
CA TRP A 18 6.38 5.92 5.75
C TRP A 18 6.69 6.80 6.95
N GLN A 19 6.78 6.18 8.13
CA GLN A 19 7.02 6.83 9.41
C GLN A 19 8.45 6.58 9.94
N GLY A 20 9.12 5.51 9.49
CA GLY A 20 10.39 5.05 10.06
C GLY A 20 10.24 4.44 11.46
N ALA A 21 11.29 3.80 11.98
CA ALA A 21 11.25 3.14 13.30
C ALA A 21 11.40 4.08 14.50
N GLY A 22 12.04 5.25 14.32
CA GLY A 22 12.47 6.11 15.42
C GLY A 22 11.37 6.91 16.12
N HIS A 23 10.15 6.96 15.56
CA HIS A 23 9.10 7.85 16.04
C HIS A 23 7.78 7.11 16.09
N ARG A 24 7.39 6.59 17.26
CA ARG A 24 5.99 6.17 17.43
C ARG A 24 5.11 7.40 17.54
N ILE A 25 4.12 7.51 16.65
CA ILE A 25 3.20 8.64 16.60
C ILE A 25 1.98 8.30 17.44
N GLN A 26 1.65 9.15 18.42
CA GLN A 26 0.36 9.12 19.08
C GLN A 26 -0.68 9.79 18.17
N SER A 27 -1.91 9.28 18.14
CA SER A 27 -2.96 9.74 17.22
C SER A 27 -3.22 11.26 17.27
N GLN A 28 -3.07 11.88 18.44
CA GLN A 28 -3.27 13.31 18.65
C GLN A 28 -2.12 14.19 18.12
N ALA A 29 -0.95 13.61 17.84
CA ALA A 29 0.27 14.33 17.48
C ALA A 29 0.50 14.43 15.95
N TRP A 30 -0.55 14.27 15.13
CA TRP A 30 -0.43 14.29 13.67
C TRP A 30 0.29 15.54 13.15
N GLY A 31 -0.12 16.73 13.60
CA GLY A 31 0.43 18.00 13.14
C GLY A 31 1.95 18.07 13.29
N ASP A 32 2.45 17.69 14.46
CA ASP A 32 3.88 17.72 14.79
C ASP A 32 4.67 16.59 14.12
N SER A 33 3.98 15.53 13.73
CA SER A 33 4.59 14.33 13.16
C SER A 33 4.77 14.40 11.65
N LYS A 34 4.16 15.37 10.96
CA LYS A 34 4.23 15.52 9.50
C LYS A 34 5.66 15.50 8.95
N ARG A 35 6.61 16.12 9.65
CA ARG A 35 8.03 16.16 9.26
C ARG A 35 8.72 14.79 9.23
N HIS A 36 8.13 13.79 9.89
CA HIS A 36 8.65 12.43 9.96
C HIS A 36 7.97 11.48 8.98
N LEU A 37 6.95 11.96 8.26
CA LEU A 37 6.15 11.17 7.34
C LEU A 37 6.59 11.42 5.90
N ALA A 38 6.63 10.36 5.11
CA ALA A 38 6.98 10.41 3.70
C ALA A 38 5.92 9.69 2.87
N ALA A 39 5.35 10.34 1.85
CA ALA A 39 4.32 9.76 1.00
C ALA A 39 4.80 8.43 0.41
N ILE A 40 3.96 7.40 0.46
CA ILE A 40 4.19 6.12 -0.23
C ILE A 40 3.47 6.16 -1.57
N TRP A 41 4.13 5.74 -2.63
CA TRP A 41 3.61 5.83 -3.99
C TRP A 41 4.22 4.77 -4.92
N ILE A 42 3.59 4.58 -6.08
CA ILE A 42 4.09 3.82 -7.23
C ILE A 42 3.87 4.64 -8.50
N GLU A 43 4.72 4.47 -9.50
CA GLU A 43 4.53 5.01 -10.85
C GLU A 43 4.69 3.94 -11.94
N THR A 44 4.14 4.23 -13.12
CA THR A 44 4.32 3.43 -14.35
C THR A 44 4.42 4.33 -15.56
N GLY A 45 5.01 3.83 -16.64
CA GLY A 45 5.04 4.52 -17.93
C GLY A 45 6.08 5.64 -17.97
N SER A 46 7.06 5.61 -17.07
CA SER A 46 8.10 6.62 -16.97
C SER A 46 9.08 6.49 -18.14
N ARG A 47 9.58 7.61 -18.67
CA ARG A 47 10.52 7.63 -19.80
C ARG A 47 11.97 7.83 -19.34
N GLY A 48 12.92 7.30 -20.11
CA GLY A 48 14.36 7.52 -19.91
C GLY A 48 14.93 6.78 -18.68
N ASN A 49 15.94 7.38 -18.04
CA ASN A 49 16.63 6.83 -16.86
C ASN A 49 15.77 6.82 -15.58
N GLN A 50 14.44 6.96 -15.65
CA GLN A 50 13.51 6.75 -14.53
C GLN A 50 12.59 5.55 -14.74
N GLY A 51 12.44 5.05 -15.99
CA GLY A 51 11.61 3.88 -16.30
C GLY A 51 12.11 2.57 -15.67
N HIS A 52 13.33 2.53 -15.13
CA HIS A 52 13.82 1.36 -14.40
C HIS A 52 13.27 1.26 -12.97
N TYR A 53 12.56 2.29 -12.49
CA TYR A 53 11.89 2.30 -11.18
C TYR A 53 10.38 2.11 -11.27
N ASP A 54 9.83 2.00 -12.48
CA ASP A 54 8.43 1.67 -12.69
C ASP A 54 8.04 0.42 -11.89
N GLU A 55 6.81 0.44 -11.40
CA GLU A 55 6.18 -0.66 -10.68
C GLU A 55 6.76 -0.95 -9.28
N TYR A 56 7.85 -0.28 -8.85
CA TYR A 56 8.35 -0.43 -7.47
C TYR A 56 7.60 0.46 -6.49
N LEU A 57 7.41 -0.05 -5.27
CA LEU A 57 6.85 0.72 -4.16
C LEU A 57 7.95 1.63 -3.61
N MET A 58 7.66 2.93 -3.61
CA MET A 58 8.60 3.97 -3.24
C MET A 58 8.03 4.86 -2.14
N SER A 59 8.91 5.65 -1.55
CA SER A 59 8.53 6.73 -0.64
C SER A 59 9.28 8.00 -0.92
N GLU A 60 8.68 9.12 -0.58
CA GLU A 60 9.34 10.41 -0.56
C GLU A 60 10.36 10.52 0.60
N GLU A 61 10.98 11.69 0.73
CA GLU A 61 11.70 12.04 1.94
C GLU A 61 10.77 12.47 3.08
N GLY A 62 11.29 12.45 4.32
CA GLY A 62 10.52 12.84 5.49
C GLY A 62 10.08 14.31 5.40
N GLY A 63 8.79 14.56 5.66
CA GLY A 63 8.15 15.87 5.54
C GLY A 63 7.43 16.10 4.22
N VAL A 64 7.61 15.23 3.23
CA VAL A 64 6.91 15.30 1.94
C VAL A 64 5.72 14.36 1.97
N LEU A 65 4.52 14.93 2.12
CA LEU A 65 3.28 14.18 2.30
C LEU A 65 2.57 13.79 1.00
N GLU A 66 3.02 14.33 -0.13
CA GLU A 66 2.48 14.01 -1.45
C GLU A 66 3.62 14.00 -2.46
N LYS A 67 3.66 13.00 -3.36
CA LYS A 67 4.59 13.04 -4.49
C LYS A 67 4.17 14.18 -5.42
N ARG A 68 5.14 15.01 -5.79
CA ARG A 68 4.98 16.05 -6.80
C ARG A 68 5.63 15.57 -8.09
N PRO A 69 4.85 15.16 -9.11
CA PRO A 69 5.40 14.82 -10.41
C PRO A 69 6.13 16.03 -11.02
N ASP A 70 7.20 15.78 -11.76
CA ASP A 70 7.89 16.80 -12.53
C ASP A 70 7.00 17.20 -13.74
N PRO A 71 7.00 18.47 -14.17
CA PRO A 71 6.35 18.89 -15.41
C PRO A 71 6.57 17.97 -16.62
N ILE A 72 7.77 17.39 -16.76
CA ILE A 72 8.08 16.46 -17.86
C ILE A 72 7.24 15.19 -17.83
N ASP A 73 6.81 14.77 -16.64
CA ASP A 73 6.04 13.54 -16.45
C ASP A 73 4.61 13.66 -17.01
N PHE A 74 4.11 14.89 -17.12
CA PHE A 74 2.80 15.15 -17.74
C PHE A 74 2.85 15.09 -19.28
N LEU A 75 4.04 14.98 -19.88
CA LEU A 75 4.20 14.88 -21.34
C LEU A 75 4.00 13.46 -21.87
N SER A 76 3.99 12.45 -20.99
CA SER A 76 3.77 11.05 -21.37
C SER A 76 2.32 10.65 -21.08
N PRO A 77 1.52 10.30 -22.10
CA PRO A 77 0.13 9.87 -21.87
C PRO A 77 0.03 8.53 -21.13
N ASP A 78 1.12 7.76 -21.13
CA ASP A 78 1.19 6.44 -20.49
C ASP A 78 1.65 6.53 -19.03
N GLN A 79 2.12 7.70 -18.58
CA GLN A 79 2.66 7.85 -17.24
C GLN A 79 1.56 8.02 -16.21
N GLN A 80 1.55 7.12 -15.21
CA GLN A 80 0.55 7.10 -14.15
C GLN A 80 1.22 7.14 -12.78
N TYR A 81 0.58 7.84 -11.87
CA TYR A 81 1.00 8.02 -10.49
C TYR A 81 -0.08 7.53 -9.54
N PHE A 82 0.33 6.70 -8.60
CA PHE A 82 -0.54 6.10 -7.61
C PHE A 82 -0.03 6.43 -6.20
N ASP A 83 -0.75 7.30 -5.51
CA ASP A 83 -0.59 7.62 -4.08
C ASP A 83 -1.80 7.12 -3.26
N LEU A 84 -2.78 6.52 -3.94
CA LEU A 84 -3.99 5.92 -3.39
C LEU A 84 -3.94 4.40 -3.56
N PHE A 85 -4.35 3.69 -2.52
CA PHE A 85 -4.36 2.24 -2.50
C PHE A 85 -5.68 1.70 -1.99
N TRP A 86 -6.22 0.73 -2.72
CA TRP A 86 -7.37 -0.06 -2.34
C TRP A 86 -6.89 -1.27 -1.54
N PHE A 87 -7.49 -1.47 -0.38
CA PHE A 87 -7.20 -2.55 0.55
C PHE A 87 -8.40 -3.50 0.58
N GLY A 88 -8.40 -4.48 -0.31
CA GLY A 88 -9.41 -5.52 -0.37
C GLY A 88 -9.29 -6.46 0.82
N ALA A 89 -10.28 -6.48 1.71
CA ALA A 89 -10.23 -7.32 2.90
C ALA A 89 -10.66 -8.76 2.62
N TYR A 90 -9.95 -9.70 3.22
CA TYR A 90 -10.17 -11.13 3.10
C TYR A 90 -10.08 -11.81 4.47
N THR A 91 -10.78 -12.94 4.59
CA THR A 91 -10.72 -13.83 5.75
C THR A 91 -10.46 -15.25 5.29
N LYS A 92 -9.74 -16.05 6.09
CA LYS A 92 -9.47 -17.44 5.74
C LYS A 92 -10.65 -18.31 6.15
N GLY A 93 -11.31 -18.93 5.18
CA GLY A 93 -12.37 -19.93 5.39
C GLY A 93 -13.75 -19.41 5.84
N ASN A 94 -13.86 -18.38 6.68
CA ASN A 94 -15.16 -17.79 7.03
C ASN A 94 -15.06 -16.28 7.38
N VAL A 95 -16.12 -15.54 7.09
CA VAL A 95 -16.26 -14.10 7.38
C VAL A 95 -16.99 -13.95 8.72
N ARG A 96 -16.24 -13.95 9.83
CA ARG A 96 -16.78 -13.66 11.18
C ARG A 96 -16.12 -12.41 11.79
N PRO A 97 -16.81 -11.72 12.72
CA PRO A 97 -16.18 -10.70 13.56
C PRO A 97 -14.99 -11.28 14.33
N GLY A 98 -13.91 -10.52 14.46
CA GLY A 98 -12.69 -10.93 15.18
C GLY A 98 -11.74 -11.85 14.39
N GLU A 99 -12.15 -12.39 13.24
CA GLU A 99 -11.25 -13.16 12.39
C GLU A 99 -10.15 -12.27 11.80
N ARG A 100 -8.92 -12.79 11.78
CA ARG A 100 -7.77 -12.08 11.21
C ARG A 100 -8.07 -11.67 9.76
N ARG A 101 -7.85 -10.38 9.49
CA ARG A 101 -7.97 -9.82 8.16
C ARG A 101 -6.66 -9.94 7.39
N TYR A 102 -6.81 -10.23 6.11
CA TYR A 102 -5.74 -10.21 5.13
C TYR A 102 -6.15 -9.25 4.01
N TYR A 103 -5.19 -8.57 3.41
CA TYR A 103 -5.46 -7.47 2.48
C TYR A 103 -4.77 -7.69 1.15
N GLU A 104 -5.54 -7.70 0.07
CA GLU A 104 -4.99 -7.44 -1.26
C GLU A 104 -4.85 -5.92 -1.41
N ILE A 105 -3.65 -5.46 -1.74
CA ILE A 105 -3.38 -4.03 -1.91
C ILE A 105 -3.24 -3.77 -3.40
N ARG A 106 -4.07 -2.89 -3.94
CA ARG A 106 -4.04 -2.50 -5.36
C ARG A 106 -3.91 -0.98 -5.48
N PRO A 107 -3.11 -0.46 -6.42
CA PRO A 107 -3.04 0.98 -6.65
C PRO A 107 -4.34 1.49 -7.28
N VAL A 108 -4.67 2.75 -7.00
CA VAL A 108 -5.89 3.41 -7.47
C VAL A 108 -5.52 4.69 -8.17
N ASN A 109 -6.00 4.86 -9.40
CA ASN A 109 -5.67 6.04 -10.18
C ASN A 109 -6.42 7.28 -9.67
N ARG A 110 -6.11 8.45 -10.22
CA ARG A 110 -6.75 9.72 -9.85
C ARG A 110 -8.25 9.81 -10.17
N LEU A 111 -8.76 8.90 -11.00
CA LEU A 111 -10.18 8.72 -11.29
C LEU A 111 -10.85 7.70 -10.35
N TRP A 112 -10.15 7.31 -9.27
CA TRP A 112 -10.63 6.38 -8.25
C TRP A 112 -10.88 4.96 -8.78
N ALA A 113 -10.34 4.64 -9.97
CA ALA A 113 -10.40 3.30 -10.53
C ALA A 113 -9.23 2.46 -9.99
N VAL A 114 -9.56 1.32 -9.41
CA VAL A 114 -8.61 0.33 -8.93
C VAL A 114 -7.93 -0.34 -10.14
N ALA A 115 -6.61 -0.34 -10.17
CA ALA A 115 -5.87 -0.89 -11.30
C ALA A 115 -5.79 -2.43 -11.21
N ASN A 116 -5.59 -3.09 -12.36
CA ASN A 116 -5.38 -4.54 -12.46
C ASN A 116 -3.95 -4.96 -12.08
N TRP A 117 -3.48 -4.44 -10.95
CA TRP A 117 -2.18 -4.67 -10.36
C TRP A 117 -2.36 -4.95 -8.87
N ALA A 118 -1.53 -5.82 -8.32
CA ALA A 118 -1.50 -6.10 -6.89
C ALA A 118 -0.09 -5.92 -6.35
N VAL A 119 0.01 -5.28 -5.18
CA VAL A 119 1.26 -5.12 -4.46
C VAL A 119 1.71 -6.46 -3.89
N ASP A 120 2.98 -6.76 -4.05
CA ASP A 120 3.63 -8.00 -3.61
C ASP A 120 5.12 -7.75 -3.31
N CYS A 121 5.90 -8.80 -3.06
CA CYS A 121 7.35 -8.72 -2.98
C CYS A 121 8.03 -9.82 -3.80
N THR A 122 9.17 -9.51 -4.40
CA THR A 122 9.98 -10.53 -5.09
C THR A 122 10.66 -11.44 -4.06
N SER A 123 10.56 -12.75 -4.26
CA SER A 123 11.18 -13.73 -3.35
C SER A 123 12.71 -13.73 -3.40
N PHE A 124 13.30 -13.31 -4.53
CA PHE A 124 14.75 -13.33 -4.74
C PHE A 124 15.48 -12.07 -4.23
N SER A 125 14.93 -10.89 -4.50
CA SER A 125 15.58 -9.61 -4.20
C SER A 125 14.91 -8.83 -3.07
N GLY A 126 13.73 -9.29 -2.63
CA GLY A 126 12.98 -8.72 -1.52
C GLY A 126 12.26 -7.41 -1.85
N TYR A 127 12.42 -6.86 -3.06
CA TYR A 127 11.82 -5.59 -3.45
C TYR A 127 10.31 -5.69 -3.48
N VAL A 128 9.66 -4.64 -2.98
CA VAL A 128 8.21 -4.48 -2.98
C VAL A 128 7.83 -3.62 -4.17
N GLY A 129 6.76 -4.00 -4.85
CA GLY A 129 6.29 -3.33 -6.05
C GLY A 129 4.87 -3.72 -6.35
N MET A 130 4.48 -3.66 -7.61
CA MET A 130 3.20 -4.16 -8.08
C MET A 130 3.37 -5.04 -9.31
N TRP A 131 2.48 -6.01 -9.45
CA TRP A 131 2.49 -6.95 -10.57
C TRP A 131 1.10 -7.09 -11.14
N LYS A 132 1.01 -7.17 -12.46
CA LYS A 132 -0.27 -7.42 -13.15
C LYS A 132 -0.94 -8.64 -12.54
N THR A 133 -2.25 -8.54 -12.40
CA THR A 133 -3.10 -9.65 -11.99
C THR A 133 -4.23 -9.79 -12.98
N GLN A 134 -4.54 -11.04 -13.34
CA GLN A 134 -5.72 -11.37 -14.15
C GLN A 134 -6.94 -11.60 -13.26
N GLU A 135 -6.75 -11.71 -11.96
CA GLU A 135 -7.86 -11.93 -11.04
C GLU A 135 -8.58 -10.60 -10.77
N GLU A 136 -9.90 -10.63 -10.92
CA GLU A 136 -10.75 -9.51 -10.54
C GLU A 136 -10.58 -9.18 -9.06
N GLN A 137 -10.59 -7.88 -8.74
CA GLN A 137 -10.61 -7.40 -7.37
C GLN A 137 -11.83 -7.93 -6.62
N GLY A 138 -11.65 -8.33 -5.36
CA GLY A 138 -12.74 -8.89 -4.55
C GLY A 138 -13.16 -10.30 -4.93
N ALA A 139 -12.57 -10.92 -5.95
CA ALA A 139 -12.78 -12.34 -6.20
C ALA A 139 -12.13 -13.18 -5.06
N PRO A 140 -12.70 -14.36 -4.71
CA PRO A 140 -12.10 -15.26 -3.73
C PRO A 140 -10.69 -15.69 -4.14
N ARG A 141 -9.79 -15.86 -3.16
CA ARG A 141 -8.39 -16.26 -3.42
C ARG A 141 -8.13 -17.68 -2.95
N LYS A 142 -7.38 -18.44 -3.75
CA LYS A 142 -6.78 -19.70 -3.28
C LYS A 142 -5.55 -19.38 -2.43
N PRO A 143 -5.19 -20.22 -1.44
CA PRO A 143 -4.01 -19.95 -0.60
C PRO A 143 -2.70 -19.88 -1.40
N GLU A 144 -2.59 -20.69 -2.43
CA GLU A 144 -1.46 -20.69 -3.36
C GLU A 144 -1.49 -19.41 -4.20
N GLY A 145 -0.44 -18.60 -4.12
CA GLY A 145 -0.31 -17.37 -4.91
C GLY A 145 -1.14 -16.19 -4.41
N ALA A 146 -1.86 -16.32 -3.29
CA ALA A 146 -2.57 -15.21 -2.66
C ALA A 146 -1.58 -14.11 -2.22
N ARG A 147 -1.58 -12.97 -2.91
CA ARG A 147 -0.83 -11.75 -2.59
C ARG A 147 -1.49 -10.97 -1.44
N LEU A 148 -1.78 -11.68 -0.36
CA LEU A 148 -2.56 -11.17 0.76
C LEU A 148 -1.67 -10.82 1.96
N TRP A 149 -1.61 -9.52 2.24
CA TRP A 149 -0.82 -8.91 3.30
C TRP A 149 -1.55 -8.96 4.64
N THR A 150 -0.84 -8.87 5.76
CA THR A 150 -1.43 -8.46 7.05
C THR A 150 -0.97 -7.06 7.40
N ILE A 151 -1.84 -6.28 8.04
CA ILE A 151 -1.49 -4.98 8.60
C ILE A 151 -1.57 -5.09 10.13
N GLU A 152 -0.41 -5.21 10.78
CA GLU A 152 -0.34 -5.24 12.24
C GLU A 152 -0.55 -3.84 12.81
N GLY A 153 -1.33 -3.74 13.90
CA GLY A 153 -1.67 -2.47 14.54
C GLY A 153 -2.87 -1.74 13.95
N LEU A 154 -3.47 -2.27 12.87
CA LEU A 154 -4.70 -1.72 12.30
C LEU A 154 -5.86 -1.96 13.28
N ALA A 155 -6.62 -0.90 13.57
CA ALA A 155 -7.83 -0.97 14.38
C ALA A 155 -8.88 -1.85 13.71
N ALA A 156 -9.68 -2.54 14.52
CA ALA A 156 -10.79 -3.36 14.03
C ALA A 156 -11.91 -2.50 13.45
N GLU A 157 -12.12 -1.30 14.01
CA GLU A 157 -13.08 -0.33 13.50
C GLU A 157 -12.34 0.70 12.66
N LEU A 158 -12.76 0.82 11.40
CA LEU A 158 -12.21 1.73 10.42
C LEU A 158 -13.27 2.78 10.09
N GLN A 159 -12.87 4.04 9.93
CA GLN A 159 -13.79 5.15 9.67
C GLN A 159 -13.20 6.09 8.61
N PRO A 160 -14.00 6.63 7.67
CA PRO A 160 -13.47 7.61 6.71
C PRO A 160 -12.93 8.86 7.41
N GLY A 161 -11.80 9.36 6.92
CA GLY A 161 -11.08 10.51 7.46
C GLY A 161 -10.24 10.24 8.70
N THR A 162 -10.27 9.01 9.24
CA THR A 162 -9.38 8.67 10.36
C THR A 162 -7.95 8.47 9.88
N ARG A 163 -7.01 8.60 10.83
CA ARG A 163 -5.60 8.28 10.60
C ARG A 163 -5.14 7.29 11.62
N GLN A 164 -4.43 6.29 11.14
CA GLN A 164 -3.80 5.26 11.95
C GLN A 164 -2.29 5.31 11.77
N PHE A 165 -1.58 5.01 12.85
CA PHE A 165 -0.13 5.18 12.94
C PHE A 165 0.51 3.92 13.48
N ASN A 166 1.82 3.81 13.31
CA ASN A 166 2.60 2.69 13.85
C ASN A 166 2.18 1.33 13.25
N LEU A 167 1.64 1.34 12.03
CA LEU A 167 1.21 0.12 11.35
C LEU A 167 2.42 -0.63 10.81
N GLN A 168 2.36 -1.96 10.78
CA GLN A 168 3.38 -2.77 10.11
C GLN A 168 2.75 -3.58 8.99
N PHE A 169 3.24 -3.37 7.77
CA PHE A 169 2.81 -4.13 6.61
C PHE A 169 3.64 -5.42 6.55
N VAL A 170 2.95 -6.54 6.63
CA VAL A 170 3.53 -7.88 6.67
C VAL A 170 3.15 -8.62 5.40
N THR A 171 4.16 -9.09 4.67
CA THR A 171 4.00 -9.84 3.43
C THR A 171 3.26 -11.17 3.67
N PRO A 172 2.77 -11.82 2.61
CA PRO A 172 2.24 -13.19 2.70
C PRO A 172 3.24 -14.20 3.31
N THR A 173 4.54 -13.93 3.19
CA THR A 173 5.63 -14.76 3.74
C THR A 173 6.02 -14.39 5.18
N GLY A 174 5.34 -13.42 5.80
CA GLY A 174 5.58 -13.00 7.19
C GLY A 174 6.70 -11.98 7.38
N LYS A 175 7.27 -11.44 6.29
CA LYS A 175 8.31 -10.41 6.36
C LYS A 175 7.70 -9.02 6.49
N LYS A 176 8.39 -8.12 7.18
CA LYS A 176 7.96 -6.71 7.32
C LYS A 176 8.62 -5.88 6.24
N ILE A 177 7.93 -4.85 5.75
CA ILE A 177 8.54 -3.91 4.82
C ILE A 177 9.57 -3.03 5.53
N ARG A 178 10.64 -2.72 4.82
CA ARG A 178 11.75 -1.87 5.21
C ARG A 178 11.98 -0.83 4.12
N ARG A 179 12.45 0.36 4.50
CA ARG A 179 12.82 1.38 3.53
C ARG A 179 14.30 1.25 3.18
N HIS A 180 14.59 0.91 1.93
CA HIS A 180 15.94 0.73 1.41
C HIS A 180 16.29 1.89 0.48
N GLN A 181 17.30 2.67 0.87
CA GLN A 181 17.76 3.80 0.07
C GLN A 181 18.91 3.39 -0.86
N ARG A 182 18.82 3.76 -2.14
CA ARG A 182 19.86 3.50 -3.16
C ARG A 182 19.94 4.69 -4.12
N TYR A 183 21.13 5.27 -4.31
CA TYR A 183 21.38 6.42 -5.20
C TYR A 183 20.36 7.57 -5.07
N SER A 184 19.94 7.89 -3.83
CA SER A 184 18.91 8.85 -3.43
C SER A 184 17.45 8.36 -3.46
N ASP A 185 17.15 7.30 -4.20
CA ASP A 185 15.83 6.70 -4.27
C ASP A 185 15.51 5.86 -3.03
N ARG A 186 14.23 5.80 -2.64
CA ARG A 186 13.78 5.18 -1.40
C ARG A 186 12.73 4.11 -1.69
N PHE A 187 13.20 2.89 -1.90
CA PHE A 187 12.37 1.73 -2.21
C PHE A 187 11.89 1.03 -0.95
N PHE A 188 10.84 0.23 -1.10
CA PHE A 188 10.50 -0.78 -0.10
C PHE A 188 11.12 -2.13 -0.44
N ASN A 189 11.64 -2.78 0.59
CA ASN A 189 12.26 -4.10 0.50
C ASN A 189 11.93 -4.89 1.77
N THR A 190 12.02 -6.21 1.71
CA THR A 190 11.69 -7.12 2.83
C THR A 190 12.93 -7.72 3.50
N ASP A 191 14.09 -7.58 2.87
CA ASP A 191 15.37 -8.11 3.34
C ASP A 191 16.35 -6.99 3.73
N LYS A 192 16.38 -5.89 2.96
CA LYS A 192 17.32 -4.77 3.10
C LYS A 192 16.63 -3.49 3.55
N GLY A 193 17.42 -2.58 4.13
CA GLY A 193 16.96 -1.24 4.51
C GLY A 193 16.59 -1.12 5.98
N GLU A 194 15.98 0.01 6.30
CA GLU A 194 15.61 0.40 7.66
C GLU A 194 14.23 -0.12 8.01
N ASP A 195 14.10 -0.73 9.19
CA ASP A 195 12.80 -1.04 9.76
C ASP A 195 12.00 0.24 10.03
N GLY A 196 10.68 0.09 10.12
CA GLY A 196 9.80 1.20 10.47
C GLY A 196 8.33 0.86 10.41
N PHE A 197 7.54 1.93 10.44
CA PHE A 197 6.11 1.85 10.46
C PHE A 197 5.49 2.60 9.28
N VAL A 198 4.22 2.31 9.04
CA VAL A 198 3.37 3.01 8.09
C VAL A 198 2.31 3.78 8.88
N ALA A 199 2.07 5.01 8.45
CA ALA A 199 0.87 5.77 8.77
C ALA A 199 -0.10 5.66 7.60
N LEU A 200 -1.38 5.71 7.89
CA LEU A 200 -2.45 5.51 6.93
C LEU A 200 -3.61 6.45 7.22
N GLU A 201 -4.23 6.99 6.18
CA GLU A 201 -5.48 7.74 6.27
C GLU A 201 -6.55 7.00 5.47
N GLU A 202 -7.60 6.53 6.14
CA GLU A 202 -8.76 5.94 5.47
C GLU A 202 -9.56 7.05 4.77
N LEU A 203 -9.79 6.93 3.48
CA LEU A 203 -10.55 7.89 2.69
C LEU A 203 -11.99 7.45 2.44
N SER A 204 -12.20 6.14 2.32
CA SER A 204 -13.51 5.56 2.04
C SER A 204 -13.59 4.15 2.62
N ILE A 205 -14.66 3.87 3.38
CA ILE A 205 -15.01 2.53 3.86
C ILE A 205 -16.52 2.42 4.13
N PRO A 206 -17.20 1.31 3.77
CA PRO A 206 -16.71 0.31 2.83
C PRO A 206 -16.51 0.94 1.46
N HIS A 207 -15.34 0.74 0.85
CA HIS A 207 -15.11 1.21 -0.50
C HIS A 207 -15.70 0.21 -1.48
N GLN A 208 -16.88 0.53 -2.02
CA GLN A 208 -17.52 -0.26 -3.05
C GLN A 208 -16.94 0.06 -4.43
N ILE A 209 -16.89 -0.96 -5.26
CA ILE A 209 -16.28 -0.91 -6.58
C ILE A 209 -17.34 -0.42 -7.57
N GLY A 210 -17.08 0.68 -8.28
CA GLY A 210 -17.88 1.10 -9.43
C GLY A 210 -18.90 2.22 -9.22
N GLU A 211 -18.80 3.03 -8.15
CA GLU A 211 -19.59 4.27 -8.05
C GLU A 211 -18.76 5.50 -8.49
N ILE A 212 -19.07 6.00 -9.69
CA ILE A 212 -19.20 7.44 -9.99
C ILE A 212 -20.64 7.64 -10.45
#